data_AF-A0A3B4XZR4-F1
#
_entry.id   AF-A0A3B4XZR4-F1
#
_cell.length_a   1.000
_cell.length_b   1.000
_cell.length_c   1.000
_cell.angle_alpha   90.00
_cell.angle_beta   90.00
_cell.angle_gamma   90.00
#
_symmetry.space_group_name_H-M   'P 1'
#
loop_
_entity.id
_entity.type
_entity.pdbx_description
1 polymer ?
#
loop_
_entity_poly.entity_id
_entity_poly.type
_entity_poly.pdbx_seq_one_letter_code
_entity_poly.pdbx_strand_id
1 'polypeptide(L)'
;MEEVDKILIHALKQVGTEVSEEIDSVRQFSSELIVEAVVRCIRVIDPGLGSTLPTSLPPGMSARFRVGMSLAQACQDIGYKGEIGYQTFLYSNEPEIRSLLMCLVEKLPRESAETSDQPTGTESTSLIAAAIKAQLAVPWLPTNCRLPLHGETQSPAALHNFHVQPLSLPNCSKGPGKKQLKGSVCVCALSELNDYQRDILPPVTAQPSHHASVVASILEQHTAELSAAQEWDNEWNSQGLLSRLTPQEYQSRKLTRLRKRIEEQLRSAALPSPESAFGGPRSTSDLGELLQAFRASAPSDHILTKGTHFTHTQKFTFTQESAAVTNSIPSRLQSEGDSQQRQQEELASLQQQLQQLCSDVNQLTVLDELKQREMGNSEKEEKMQVKKKTIDLLPDADNNLLKLQALVEASAKRVVNLASQWEKHRAPLIDEHRRLKEICSNRDLESSRKLSEIKSLHDKIRVSTEEARKKEEMYKQLVTELENLPQDVSRSAYTQRILEIVSNIKKQKEEITKILSDTKELQKEINSLTGKLDRTFAVTDELIFKDAKKDESVRKSYKYLAALHENCNQLIQTIEDTGTILREIRDLEEQIETENGNKTVANLERILDDYKAIRQENSALAAKVREG
;
A
#
# COMPACT_ATOMS: atom_id res chain seq x y z
N MET A 1 -34.57 -51.19 19.84
CA MET A 1 -33.38 -50.31 19.78
C MET A 1 -32.45 -50.73 18.64
N GLU A 2 -32.14 -52.02 18.50
CA GLU A 2 -31.27 -52.53 17.41
C GLU A 2 -31.77 -52.23 15.99
N GLU A 3 -33.09 -52.24 15.74
CA GLU A 3 -33.65 -51.90 14.42
C GLU A 3 -33.44 -50.44 14.02
N VAL A 4 -33.52 -49.52 14.98
CA VAL A 4 -33.28 -48.08 14.76
C VAL A 4 -31.82 -47.83 14.44
N ASP A 5 -30.92 -48.46 15.18
CA ASP A 5 -29.47 -48.36 14.96
C ASP A 5 -29.09 -48.87 13.56
N LYS A 6 -29.70 -49.98 13.09
CA LYS A 6 -29.50 -50.49 11.72
C LYS A 6 -29.93 -49.51 10.64
N ILE A 7 -31.08 -48.84 10.82
CA ILE A 7 -31.58 -47.82 9.88
C ILE A 7 -30.63 -46.61 9.85
N LEU A 8 -30.16 -46.15 11.01
CA LEU A 8 -29.21 -45.04 11.10
C LEU A 8 -27.88 -45.39 10.43
N ILE A 9 -27.33 -46.58 10.68
CA ILE A 9 -26.08 -47.03 10.06
C ILE A 9 -26.23 -47.10 8.54
N HIS A 10 -27.36 -47.61 8.03
CA HIS A 10 -27.63 -47.65 6.59
C HIS A 10 -27.70 -46.23 5.99
N ALA A 11 -28.41 -45.30 6.64
CA ALA A 11 -28.50 -43.92 6.19
C ALA A 11 -27.13 -43.21 6.19
N LEU A 12 -26.30 -43.45 7.20
CA LEU A 12 -24.94 -42.92 7.28
C LEU A 12 -24.03 -43.46 6.16
N LYS A 13 -24.16 -44.75 5.81
CA LYS A 13 -23.45 -45.33 4.65
C LYS A 13 -23.89 -44.67 3.34
N GLN A 14 -25.18 -44.36 3.17
CA GLN A 14 -25.70 -43.68 1.98
C GLN A 14 -25.17 -42.24 1.85
N VAL A 15 -24.92 -41.57 2.97
CA VAL A 15 -24.28 -40.24 3.04
C VAL A 15 -22.75 -40.31 2.82
N GLY A 16 -22.19 -41.52 2.77
CA GLY A 16 -20.76 -41.74 2.52
C GLY A 16 -19.90 -41.78 3.79
N THR A 17 -20.47 -42.05 4.97
CA THR A 17 -19.69 -42.34 6.19
C THR A 17 -19.07 -43.74 6.12
N GLU A 18 -17.76 -43.86 6.35
CA GLU A 18 -17.04 -45.15 6.34
C GLU A 18 -17.29 -45.91 7.65
N VAL A 19 -18.45 -46.56 7.76
CA VAL A 19 -18.79 -47.42 8.91
C VAL A 19 -18.42 -48.87 8.59
N SER A 20 -17.49 -49.44 9.36
CA SER A 20 -17.07 -50.85 9.24
C SER A 20 -18.26 -51.80 9.36
N GLU A 21 -18.24 -52.92 8.62
CA GLU A 21 -19.33 -53.91 8.58
C GLU A 21 -19.53 -54.68 9.90
N GLU A 22 -18.59 -54.56 10.84
CA GLU A 22 -18.63 -55.21 12.17
C GLU A 22 -19.39 -54.39 13.24
N ILE A 23 -19.88 -53.19 12.89
CA ILE A 23 -20.54 -52.27 13.83
C ILE A 23 -22.06 -52.41 13.71
N ASP A 24 -22.69 -53.03 14.70
CA ASP A 24 -24.13 -53.33 14.72
C ASP A 24 -24.95 -52.36 15.58
N SER A 25 -24.31 -51.52 16.40
CA SER A 25 -24.99 -50.55 17.28
C SER A 25 -24.22 -49.24 17.42
N VAL A 26 -24.97 -48.15 17.65
CA VAL A 26 -24.43 -46.80 17.92
C VAL A 26 -23.50 -46.78 19.14
N ARG A 27 -23.62 -47.74 20.06
CA ARG A 27 -22.74 -47.89 21.23
C ARG A 27 -21.27 -48.17 20.87
N GLN A 28 -21.02 -48.74 19.70
CA GLN A 28 -19.67 -49.09 19.24
C GLN A 28 -18.99 -47.95 18.47
N PHE A 29 -19.64 -46.80 18.33
CA PHE A 29 -19.09 -45.67 17.59
C PHE A 29 -17.96 -45.00 18.40
N SER A 30 -16.80 -44.80 17.77
CA SER A 30 -15.74 -43.97 18.32
C SER A 30 -16.11 -42.50 18.22
N SER A 31 -15.51 -41.66 19.06
CA SER A 31 -15.70 -40.20 19.01
C SER A 31 -15.28 -39.59 17.67
N GLU A 32 -14.28 -40.19 17.00
CA GLU A 32 -13.85 -39.80 15.65
C GLU A 32 -14.92 -40.12 14.60
N LEU A 33 -15.49 -41.32 14.66
CA LEU A 33 -16.53 -41.76 13.73
C LEU A 33 -17.84 -40.96 13.91
N ILE A 34 -18.16 -40.58 15.14
CA ILE A 34 -19.31 -39.70 15.45
C ILE A 34 -19.13 -38.32 14.81
N VAL A 35 -17.95 -37.71 14.97
CA VAL A 35 -17.67 -36.38 14.40
C VAL A 35 -17.69 -36.43 12.88
N GLU A 36 -17.10 -37.47 12.28
CA GLU A 36 -17.11 -37.69 10.84
C GLU A 36 -18.54 -37.88 10.30
N ALA A 37 -19.36 -38.71 10.96
CA ALA A 37 -20.75 -38.94 10.61
C ALA A 37 -21.59 -37.65 10.64
N VAL A 38 -21.46 -36.88 11.73
CA VAL A 38 -22.21 -35.63 11.91
C VAL A 38 -21.78 -34.59 10.88
N VAL A 39 -20.48 -34.39 10.65
CA VAL A 39 -19.97 -33.43 9.66
C VAL A 39 -20.42 -33.78 8.24
N ARG A 40 -20.42 -35.07 7.88
CA ARG A 40 -20.90 -35.51 6.56
C ARG A 40 -22.40 -35.28 6.40
N CYS A 41 -23.21 -35.59 7.42
CA CYS A 41 -24.64 -35.27 7.39
C CYS A 41 -24.88 -33.76 7.21
N ILE A 42 -24.15 -32.93 7.95
CA ILE A 42 -24.25 -31.46 7.85
C ILE A 42 -23.90 -30.98 6.43
N ARG A 43 -22.83 -31.52 5.81
CA ARG A 43 -22.44 -31.15 4.43
C ARG A 43 -23.51 -31.45 3.39
N VAL A 44 -24.27 -32.52 3.57
CA VAL A 44 -25.35 -32.90 2.65
C VAL A 44 -26.58 -32.02 2.87
N ILE A 45 -26.88 -31.62 4.11
CA ILE A 45 -28.03 -30.78 4.46
C ILE A 45 -27.77 -29.31 4.08
N ASP A 46 -26.61 -28.78 4.44
CA ASP A 46 -26.15 -27.43 4.12
C ASP A 46 -24.65 -27.42 3.76
N PRO A 47 -24.32 -27.37 2.45
CA PRO A 47 -22.94 -27.31 1.98
C PRO A 47 -22.16 -26.10 2.51
N GLY A 48 -22.84 -25.00 2.83
CA GLY A 48 -22.21 -23.78 3.36
C GLY A 48 -21.62 -24.01 4.75
N LEU A 49 -22.45 -24.47 5.70
CA LEU A 49 -22.03 -24.78 7.06
C LEU A 49 -21.02 -25.93 7.12
N GLY A 50 -21.25 -27.00 6.34
CA GLY A 50 -20.42 -28.21 6.38
C GLY A 50 -19.01 -28.07 5.79
N SER A 51 -18.78 -27.12 4.88
CA SER A 51 -17.45 -26.86 4.29
C SER A 51 -16.43 -26.31 5.29
N THR A 52 -16.91 -25.61 6.33
CA THR A 52 -16.08 -24.97 7.35
C THR A 52 -15.66 -25.92 8.48
N LEU A 53 -16.27 -27.12 8.55
CA LEU A 53 -16.06 -28.07 9.64
C LEU A 53 -15.06 -29.17 9.24
N PRO A 54 -14.07 -29.49 10.11
CA PRO A 54 -13.12 -30.56 9.88
C PRO A 54 -13.78 -31.93 10.11
N THR A 55 -13.50 -32.89 9.23
CA THR A 55 -14.02 -34.27 9.32
C THR A 55 -13.26 -35.16 10.30
N SER A 56 -12.16 -34.68 10.88
CA SER A 56 -11.33 -35.40 11.85
C SER A 56 -11.04 -34.56 13.09
N LEU A 57 -10.86 -35.24 14.23
CA LEU A 57 -10.54 -34.59 15.51
C LEU A 57 -9.04 -34.24 15.58
N PRO A 58 -8.67 -32.99 15.91
CA PRO A 58 -7.27 -32.59 16.09
C PRO A 58 -6.60 -33.32 17.27
N PRO A 59 -5.26 -33.46 17.32
CA PRO A 59 -4.59 -34.17 18.42
C PRO A 59 -4.63 -33.43 19.78
N GLY A 60 -4.79 -32.10 19.80
CA GLY A 60 -4.79 -31.29 21.02
C GLY A 60 -6.18 -31.06 21.63
N MET A 61 -6.32 -31.23 22.95
CA MET A 61 -7.60 -31.08 23.67
C MET A 61 -8.27 -29.71 23.53
N SER A 62 -7.49 -28.63 23.47
CA SER A 62 -8.04 -27.27 23.27
C SER A 62 -8.62 -27.07 21.87
N ALA A 63 -8.04 -27.73 20.86
CA ALA A 63 -8.55 -27.71 19.49
C ALA A 63 -9.80 -28.61 19.36
N ARG A 64 -9.81 -29.76 20.03
CA ARG A 64 -10.99 -30.64 20.12
C ARG A 64 -12.18 -29.93 20.76
N PHE A 65 -11.97 -29.15 21.82
CA PHE A 65 -13.02 -28.33 22.44
C PHE A 65 -13.64 -27.33 21.45
N ARG A 66 -12.82 -26.61 20.68
CA ARG A 66 -13.31 -25.64 19.68
C ARG A 66 -14.11 -26.33 18.59
N VAL A 67 -13.60 -27.43 18.03
CA VAL A 67 -14.31 -28.23 17.01
C VAL A 67 -15.63 -28.75 17.56
N GLY A 68 -15.64 -29.30 18.79
CA GLY A 68 -16.85 -29.77 19.44
C GLY A 68 -17.90 -28.67 19.65
N MET A 69 -17.48 -27.44 19.99
CA MET A 69 -18.43 -26.33 20.09
C MET A 69 -18.92 -25.82 18.74
N SER A 70 -18.06 -25.73 17.73
CA SER A 70 -18.49 -25.36 16.37
C SER A 70 -19.48 -26.38 15.80
N LEU A 71 -19.26 -27.67 16.06
CA LEU A 71 -20.16 -28.74 15.64
C LEU A 71 -21.50 -28.68 16.37
N ALA A 72 -21.49 -28.40 17.69
CA ALA A 72 -22.69 -28.21 18.48
C ALA A 72 -23.54 -27.03 17.95
N GLN A 73 -22.89 -25.90 17.63
CA GLN A 73 -23.56 -24.73 17.05
C GLN A 73 -24.18 -25.06 15.69
N ALA A 74 -23.44 -25.71 14.79
CA ALA A 74 -23.95 -26.11 13.49
C ALA A 74 -25.16 -27.06 13.60
N CYS A 75 -25.16 -27.97 14.57
CA CYS A 75 -26.31 -28.84 14.83
C CYS A 75 -27.53 -28.06 15.36
N GLN A 76 -27.33 -27.04 16.19
CA GLN A 76 -28.40 -26.15 16.65
C GLN A 76 -28.96 -25.30 15.50
N ASP A 77 -28.11 -24.79 14.61
CA ASP A 77 -28.51 -23.98 13.45
C ASP A 77 -29.35 -24.80 12.45
N ILE A 78 -29.08 -26.10 12.32
CA ILE A 78 -29.89 -27.06 11.53
C ILE A 78 -31.24 -27.38 12.21
N GLY A 79 -31.42 -26.95 13.46
CA GLY A 79 -32.69 -27.01 14.18
C GLY A 79 -32.81 -28.14 15.20
N TYR A 80 -31.69 -28.67 15.71
CA TYR A 80 -31.72 -29.59 16.84
C TYR A 80 -32.12 -28.87 18.13
N LYS A 81 -33.11 -29.41 18.85
CA LYS A 81 -33.75 -28.74 20.02
C LYS A 81 -33.19 -29.15 21.38
N GLY A 82 -32.30 -30.13 21.46
CA GLY A 82 -31.69 -30.56 22.72
C GLY A 82 -30.42 -29.76 23.07
N GLU A 83 -30.04 -29.78 24.34
CA GLU A 83 -28.78 -29.18 24.80
C GLU A 83 -27.59 -30.00 24.26
N ILE A 84 -26.87 -29.46 23.27
CA ILE A 84 -25.64 -30.05 22.73
C ILE A 84 -24.45 -29.19 23.14
N GLY A 85 -23.40 -29.82 23.64
CA GLY A 85 -22.10 -29.19 23.83
C GLY A 85 -20.95 -30.05 23.32
N TYR A 86 -19.72 -29.58 23.50
CA TYR A 86 -18.51 -30.35 23.14
C TYR A 86 -18.44 -31.72 23.85
N GLN A 87 -19.07 -31.84 25.02
CA GLN A 87 -19.10 -33.08 25.81
C GLN A 87 -19.85 -34.20 25.10
N THR A 88 -20.92 -33.88 24.36
CA THR A 88 -21.72 -34.86 23.62
C THR A 88 -20.88 -35.58 22.56
N PHE A 89 -19.90 -34.91 21.95
CA PHE A 89 -19.03 -35.49 20.92
C PHE A 89 -17.76 -36.14 21.49
N LEU A 90 -17.20 -35.60 22.57
CA LEU A 90 -15.94 -36.08 23.17
C LEU A 90 -16.15 -37.17 24.23
N TYR A 91 -17.29 -37.16 24.90
CA TYR A 91 -17.69 -38.07 25.99
C TYR A 91 -19.08 -38.61 25.70
N SER A 92 -19.20 -39.28 24.56
CA SER A 92 -20.46 -39.70 23.94
C SER A 92 -21.40 -40.45 24.89
N ASN A 93 -22.61 -39.91 25.05
CA ASN A 93 -23.71 -40.57 25.74
C ASN A 93 -24.65 -41.19 24.71
N GLU A 94 -24.90 -42.49 24.82
CA GLU A 94 -25.65 -43.29 23.83
C GLU A 94 -27.03 -42.71 23.44
N PRO A 95 -27.92 -42.32 24.39
CA PRO A 95 -29.22 -41.73 24.05
C PRO A 95 -29.11 -40.37 23.35
N GLU A 96 -28.11 -39.56 23.69
CA GLU A 96 -27.92 -38.22 23.12
C GLU A 96 -27.42 -38.28 21.68
N ILE A 97 -26.40 -39.12 21.42
CA ILE A 97 -25.86 -39.34 20.06
C ILE A 97 -26.95 -39.93 19.14
N ARG A 98 -27.73 -40.88 19.65
CA ARG A 98 -28.81 -41.52 18.86
C ARG A 98 -29.88 -40.50 18.48
N SER A 99 -30.31 -39.66 19.43
CA SER A 99 -31.29 -38.60 19.17
C SER A 99 -30.77 -37.57 18.18
N LEU A 100 -29.48 -37.23 18.27
CA LEU A 100 -28.80 -36.33 17.33
C LEU A 100 -28.74 -36.91 15.91
N LEU A 101 -28.26 -38.13 15.74
CA LEU A 101 -28.17 -38.79 14.44
C LEU A 101 -29.54 -39.01 13.81
N MET A 102 -30.56 -39.36 14.60
CA MET A 102 -31.93 -39.46 14.13
C MET A 102 -32.45 -38.13 13.59
N CYS A 103 -32.24 -37.03 14.32
CA CYS A 103 -32.63 -35.70 13.86
C CYS A 103 -31.91 -35.30 12.57
N LEU A 104 -30.61 -35.61 12.44
CA LEU A 104 -29.84 -35.29 11.23
C LEU A 104 -30.30 -36.14 10.03
N VAL A 105 -30.51 -37.44 10.23
CA VAL A 105 -30.98 -38.36 9.18
C VAL A 105 -32.38 -37.97 8.71
N GLU A 106 -33.28 -37.54 9.60
CA GLU A 106 -34.61 -37.04 9.21
C GLU A 106 -34.57 -35.80 8.32
N LYS A 107 -33.50 -35.01 8.41
CA LYS A 107 -33.29 -33.77 7.66
C LYS A 107 -32.50 -33.98 6.37
N LEU A 108 -32.00 -35.18 6.11
CA LEU A 108 -31.41 -35.51 4.81
C LEU A 108 -32.47 -35.41 3.71
N PRO A 109 -32.09 -34.99 2.48
CA PRO A 109 -33.00 -34.98 1.34
C PRO A 109 -33.58 -36.40 1.14
N ARG A 110 -34.88 -36.56 1.37
CA ARG A 110 -35.56 -37.84 1.13
C ARG A 110 -35.61 -38.06 -0.38
N GLU A 111 -34.92 -39.09 -0.88
CA GLU A 111 -35.22 -39.64 -2.21
C GLU A 111 -36.71 -40.02 -2.22
N SER A 112 -37.49 -39.31 -3.03
CA SER A 112 -38.88 -39.64 -3.28
C SER A 112 -38.89 -40.95 -4.05
N ALA A 113 -39.29 -42.01 -3.36
CA ALA A 113 -39.73 -43.24 -3.98
C ALA A 113 -41.02 -42.95 -4.77
N GLU A 114 -40.92 -42.66 -6.06
CA GLU A 114 -42.01 -42.85 -7.01
C GLU A 114 -41.50 -43.35 -8.37
N THR A 115 -42.08 -44.50 -8.76
CA THR A 115 -42.24 -45.08 -10.11
C THR A 115 -41.10 -45.93 -10.71
N SER A 116 -41.25 -47.23 -10.43
CA SER A 116 -41.04 -48.32 -11.39
C SER A 116 -41.82 -48.09 -12.70
N ASP A 117 -41.24 -48.57 -13.79
CA ASP A 117 -41.86 -49.00 -15.07
C ASP A 117 -42.38 -47.95 -16.07
N GLN A 118 -41.51 -47.45 -16.96
CA GLN A 118 -41.70 -47.51 -18.42
C GLN A 118 -40.40 -47.17 -19.20
N PRO A 119 -40.14 -47.79 -20.37
CA PRO A 119 -38.84 -47.75 -21.02
C PRO A 119 -38.62 -46.44 -21.79
N THR A 120 -37.56 -45.76 -21.38
CA THR A 120 -36.89 -44.64 -22.04
C THR A 120 -36.30 -45.07 -23.39
N GLY A 121 -36.43 -44.25 -24.45
CA GLY A 121 -35.58 -44.47 -25.63
C GLY A 121 -35.81 -43.62 -26.87
N THR A 122 -37.04 -43.28 -27.26
CA THR A 122 -37.28 -42.79 -28.63
C THR A 122 -37.34 -41.27 -28.79
N GLU A 123 -37.82 -40.51 -27.80
CA GLU A 123 -37.89 -39.05 -27.95
C GLU A 123 -36.54 -38.36 -27.72
N SER A 124 -35.75 -38.85 -26.77
CA SER A 124 -34.40 -38.34 -26.50
C SER A 124 -33.46 -38.58 -27.68
N THR A 125 -33.53 -39.74 -28.33
CA THR A 125 -32.65 -40.07 -29.48
C THR A 125 -32.95 -39.22 -30.71
N SER A 126 -34.22 -38.90 -30.95
CA SER A 126 -34.63 -37.99 -32.04
C SER A 126 -34.13 -36.56 -31.80
N LEU A 127 -34.27 -36.05 -30.58
CA LEU A 127 -33.77 -34.72 -30.20
C LEU A 127 -32.22 -34.65 -30.26
N ILE A 128 -31.54 -35.71 -29.82
CA ILE A 128 -30.08 -35.82 -29.91
C ILE A 128 -29.63 -35.87 -31.37
N ALA A 129 -30.31 -36.64 -32.22
CA ALA A 129 -29.98 -36.73 -33.65
C ALA A 129 -30.19 -35.39 -34.38
N ALA A 130 -31.27 -34.66 -34.04
CA ALA A 130 -31.52 -33.32 -34.57
C ALA A 130 -30.46 -32.31 -34.10
N ALA A 131 -30.06 -32.36 -32.82
CA ALA A 131 -29.00 -31.52 -32.28
C ALA A 131 -27.63 -31.80 -32.92
N ILE A 132 -27.29 -33.08 -33.14
CA ILE A 132 -26.05 -33.49 -33.81
C ILE A 132 -26.04 -33.00 -35.27
N LYS A 133 -27.14 -33.15 -36.00
CA LYS A 133 -27.26 -32.59 -37.37
C LYS A 133 -27.09 -31.08 -37.40
N ALA A 134 -27.69 -30.35 -36.45
CA ALA A 134 -27.55 -28.91 -36.34
C ALA A 134 -26.10 -28.49 -36.03
N GLN A 135 -25.39 -29.23 -35.17
CA GLN A 135 -23.98 -28.97 -34.84
C GLN A 135 -23.04 -29.27 -36.02
N LEU A 136 -23.30 -30.34 -36.78
CA LEU A 136 -22.49 -30.72 -37.95
C LEU A 136 -22.70 -29.78 -39.16
N ALA A 137 -23.81 -29.04 -39.21
CA ALA A 137 -24.09 -28.07 -40.28
C ALA A 137 -23.32 -26.74 -40.12
N VAL A 138 -22.71 -26.49 -38.95
CA VAL A 138 -21.96 -25.26 -38.66
C VAL A 138 -20.47 -25.45 -39.01
N PRO A 139 -19.83 -24.53 -39.76
CA PRO A 139 -18.40 -24.59 -40.02
C PRO A 139 -17.59 -24.55 -38.72
N TRP A 140 -16.62 -25.46 -38.56
CA TRP A 140 -15.73 -25.43 -37.40
C TRP A 140 -14.78 -24.23 -37.51
N LEU A 141 -14.87 -23.31 -36.55
CA LEU A 141 -14.02 -22.13 -36.45
C LEU A 141 -13.24 -22.14 -35.11
N PRO A 142 -11.94 -21.75 -35.11
CA PRO A 142 -11.17 -21.53 -33.89
C PRO A 142 -11.85 -20.51 -32.97
N THR A 143 -11.72 -20.67 -31.65
CA THR A 143 -12.38 -19.85 -30.62
C THR A 143 -12.20 -18.34 -30.83
N ASN A 144 -11.04 -17.93 -31.31
CA ASN A 144 -10.65 -16.53 -31.54
C ASN A 144 -11.36 -15.91 -32.74
N CYS A 145 -11.99 -16.74 -33.58
CA CYS A 145 -12.65 -16.36 -34.82
C CYS A 145 -14.16 -16.62 -34.76
N ARG A 146 -14.71 -17.03 -33.60
CA ARG A 146 -16.15 -17.28 -33.44
C ARG A 146 -16.91 -15.97 -33.22
N LEU A 147 -17.99 -15.78 -33.97
CA LEU A 147 -18.94 -14.69 -33.78
C LEU A 147 -19.86 -15.00 -32.58
N PRO A 148 -20.32 -13.99 -31.81
CA PRO A 148 -21.13 -14.19 -30.59
C PRO A 148 -22.37 -15.08 -30.77
N LEU A 149 -22.99 -15.07 -31.95
CA LEU A 149 -24.16 -15.90 -32.28
C LEU A 149 -23.88 -17.42 -32.31
N HIS A 150 -22.63 -17.86 -32.35
CA HIS A 150 -22.26 -19.28 -32.47
C HIS A 150 -21.84 -19.92 -31.14
N GLY A 151 -21.92 -19.19 -30.03
CA GLY A 151 -21.54 -19.67 -28.71
C GLY A 151 -22.49 -20.70 -28.11
N GLU A 152 -23.78 -20.66 -28.48
CA GLU A 152 -24.81 -21.52 -27.87
C GLU A 152 -24.88 -22.93 -28.49
N THR A 153 -24.49 -23.08 -29.77
CA THR A 153 -24.59 -24.37 -30.48
C THR A 153 -23.36 -25.26 -30.31
N GLN A 154 -22.20 -24.69 -29.99
CA GLN A 154 -20.96 -25.43 -29.75
C GLN A 154 -20.70 -25.48 -28.24
N SER A 155 -21.10 -26.59 -27.60
CA SER A 155 -20.97 -26.80 -26.17
C SER A 155 -19.56 -26.43 -25.66
N PRO A 156 -19.43 -25.77 -24.49
CA PRO A 156 -18.17 -25.59 -23.80
C PRO A 156 -17.78 -26.91 -23.11
N ALA A 157 -17.76 -28.02 -23.85
CA ALA A 157 -17.05 -29.20 -23.38
C ALA A 157 -15.58 -28.79 -23.23
N ALA A 158 -14.94 -29.18 -22.12
CA ALA A 158 -13.59 -28.80 -21.76
C ALA A 158 -12.59 -29.17 -22.87
N LEU A 159 -12.44 -28.28 -23.86
CA LEU A 159 -11.40 -28.34 -24.86
C LEU A 159 -10.12 -28.06 -24.09
N HIS A 160 -9.35 -29.12 -23.83
CA HIS A 160 -7.99 -28.96 -23.34
C HIS A 160 -7.26 -28.07 -24.35
N ASN A 161 -6.72 -26.96 -23.85
CA ASN A 161 -5.97 -26.02 -24.67
C ASN A 161 -4.94 -26.82 -25.47
N PHE A 162 -5.06 -26.79 -26.80
CA PHE A 162 -4.04 -27.37 -27.67
C PHE A 162 -2.75 -26.60 -27.42
N HIS A 163 -1.84 -27.21 -26.66
CA HIS A 163 -0.60 -26.57 -26.24
C HIS A 163 0.50 -27.00 -27.21
N VAL A 164 0.99 -26.05 -28.01
CA VAL A 164 2.19 -26.24 -28.80
C VAL A 164 3.35 -25.82 -27.93
N GLN A 165 4.13 -26.78 -27.44
CA GLN A 165 5.36 -26.49 -26.73
C GLN A 165 6.51 -26.42 -27.76
N PRO A 166 7.24 -25.30 -27.84
CA PRO A 166 8.44 -25.26 -28.68
C PRO A 166 9.42 -26.30 -28.17
N LEU A 167 9.73 -27.29 -29.01
CA LEU A 167 10.76 -28.28 -28.70
C LEU A 167 12.11 -27.56 -28.73
N SER A 168 12.60 -27.16 -27.56
CA SER A 168 13.95 -26.64 -27.39
C SER A 168 14.95 -27.78 -27.54
N LEU A 169 15.19 -28.21 -28.78
CA LEU A 169 16.38 -29.01 -29.08
C LEU A 169 17.58 -28.07 -28.88
N PRO A 170 18.54 -28.40 -28.01
CA PRO A 170 19.81 -27.70 -27.99
C PRO A 170 20.44 -27.92 -29.36
N ASN A 171 20.27 -26.97 -30.28
CA ASN A 171 20.94 -27.00 -31.56
C ASN A 171 22.44 -26.92 -31.27
N CYS A 172 23.09 -28.09 -31.23
CA CYS A 172 24.53 -28.19 -31.36
C CYS A 172 24.86 -27.80 -32.80
N SER A 173 24.80 -26.50 -33.10
CA SER A 173 25.30 -25.94 -34.34
C SER A 173 26.81 -26.09 -34.34
N LYS A 174 27.30 -27.28 -34.72
CA LYS A 174 28.65 -27.42 -35.25
C LYS A 174 28.65 -26.93 -36.69
N GLY A 175 28.45 -25.62 -36.87
CA GLY A 175 28.75 -24.94 -38.12
C GLY A 175 30.26 -24.64 -38.18
N PRO A 176 30.99 -25.03 -39.24
CA PRO A 176 32.41 -24.73 -39.34
C PRO A 176 32.56 -23.25 -39.68
N GLY A 177 33.11 -22.49 -38.73
CA GLY A 177 33.61 -21.15 -38.98
C GLY A 177 32.71 -20.03 -38.46
N LYS A 178 33.02 -19.56 -37.24
CA LYS A 178 33.05 -18.13 -36.91
C LYS A 178 34.00 -17.93 -35.74
N LYS A 179 34.97 -17.06 -35.97
CA LYS A 179 36.07 -16.72 -35.05
C LYS A 179 35.52 -16.09 -33.77
N GLN A 180 36.22 -16.38 -32.68
CA GLN A 180 36.04 -15.89 -31.32
C GLN A 180 35.66 -14.40 -31.25
N LEU A 181 34.53 -14.10 -30.61
CA LEU A 181 34.32 -12.84 -29.90
C LEU A 181 34.48 -13.15 -28.41
N LYS A 182 35.62 -12.74 -27.86
CA LYS A 182 35.90 -12.72 -26.41
C LYS A 182 34.98 -11.69 -25.78
N GLY A 183 33.91 -12.16 -25.13
CA GLY A 183 32.98 -11.32 -24.39
C GLY A 183 31.91 -12.14 -23.71
N SER A 184 32.23 -12.69 -22.53
CA SER A 184 31.28 -13.02 -21.47
C SER A 184 30.16 -14.04 -21.74
N VAL A 185 30.51 -15.32 -21.94
CA VAL A 185 29.82 -16.46 -21.30
C VAL A 185 30.87 -17.53 -20.99
N CYS A 186 30.92 -17.99 -19.75
CA CYS A 186 31.91 -18.95 -19.24
C CYS A 186 31.79 -20.30 -19.98
N VAL A 187 32.90 -20.78 -20.56
CA VAL A 187 32.98 -22.08 -21.26
C VAL A 187 32.64 -23.26 -20.34
N CYS A 188 32.79 -23.11 -19.01
CA CYS A 188 32.43 -24.15 -18.03
C CYS A 188 30.92 -24.41 -17.98
N ALA A 189 30.08 -23.38 -18.17
CA ALA A 189 28.62 -23.51 -18.13
C ALA A 189 28.07 -24.39 -19.25
N LEU A 190 28.78 -24.51 -20.38
CA LEU A 190 28.40 -25.40 -21.48
C LEU A 190 28.74 -26.87 -21.21
N SER A 191 29.79 -27.16 -20.43
CA SER A 191 30.13 -28.55 -20.08
C SER A 191 29.14 -29.12 -19.06
N GLU A 192 28.89 -28.37 -17.98
CA GLU A 192 27.96 -28.76 -16.92
C GLU A 192 26.52 -28.90 -17.44
N LEU A 193 26.12 -28.05 -18.39
CA LEU A 193 24.83 -28.17 -19.05
C LEU A 193 24.73 -29.44 -19.92
N ASN A 194 25.81 -29.81 -20.62
CA ASN A 194 25.85 -31.05 -21.40
C ASN A 194 25.83 -32.29 -20.49
N ASP A 195 26.53 -32.27 -19.35
CA ASP A 195 26.52 -33.36 -18.38
C ASP A 195 25.15 -33.48 -17.69
N TYR A 196 24.51 -32.35 -17.34
CA TYR A 196 23.13 -32.34 -16.85
C TYR A 196 22.14 -32.89 -17.89
N GLN A 197 22.27 -32.49 -19.15
CA GLN A 197 21.40 -32.97 -20.24
C GLN A 197 21.58 -34.45 -20.54
N ARG A 198 22.79 -34.99 -20.35
CA ARG A 198 23.10 -36.41 -20.60
C ARG A 198 22.72 -37.30 -19.42
N ASP A 199 23.03 -36.86 -18.19
CA ASP A 199 23.06 -37.74 -17.01
C ASP A 199 21.89 -37.49 -16.04
N ILE A 200 21.23 -36.33 -16.10
CA ILE A 200 20.23 -35.89 -15.10
C ILE A 200 18.86 -35.57 -15.73
N LEU A 201 18.82 -34.98 -16.92
CA LEU A 201 17.57 -34.53 -17.56
C LEU A 201 16.77 -35.74 -18.11
N PRO A 202 15.52 -35.96 -17.65
CA PRO A 202 14.67 -37.03 -18.17
C PRO A 202 14.36 -36.84 -19.66
N PRO A 203 14.01 -37.91 -20.41
CA PRO A 203 13.57 -37.77 -21.80
C PRO A 203 12.35 -36.85 -21.90
N VAL A 204 12.19 -36.12 -23.01
CA VAL A 204 11.16 -35.09 -23.22
C VAL A 204 9.74 -35.59 -22.91
N THR A 205 9.46 -36.87 -23.17
CA THR A 205 8.17 -37.52 -22.88
C THR A 205 7.89 -37.75 -21.39
N ALA A 206 8.92 -37.71 -20.55
CA ALA A 206 8.84 -37.84 -19.09
C ALA A 206 9.08 -36.52 -18.36
N GLN A 207 9.35 -35.43 -19.08
CA GLN A 207 9.44 -34.08 -18.50
C GLN A 207 8.03 -33.49 -18.32
N PRO A 208 7.81 -32.67 -17.29
CA PRO A 208 6.53 -31.98 -17.10
C PRO A 208 6.21 -31.12 -18.33
N SER A 209 5.01 -31.29 -18.88
CA SER A 209 4.51 -30.59 -20.07
C SER A 209 4.26 -29.10 -19.86
N HIS A 210 4.31 -28.62 -18.61
CA HIS A 210 4.18 -27.22 -18.25
C HIS A 210 5.39 -26.75 -17.46
N HIS A 211 6.07 -25.72 -17.97
CA HIS A 211 7.17 -25.06 -17.28
C HIS A 211 6.74 -24.52 -15.90
N ALA A 212 5.49 -24.05 -15.79
CA ALA A 212 4.89 -23.60 -14.52
C ALA A 212 4.76 -24.71 -13.45
N SER A 213 4.90 -25.98 -13.83
CA SER A 213 4.84 -27.14 -12.92
C SER A 213 6.23 -27.57 -12.42
N VAL A 214 7.29 -26.93 -12.88
CA VAL A 214 8.66 -27.20 -12.42
C VAL A 214 8.89 -26.44 -11.11
N VAL A 215 9.51 -27.09 -10.13
CA VAL A 215 9.84 -26.49 -8.83
C VAL A 215 10.58 -25.16 -8.98
N ALA A 216 11.51 -25.06 -9.94
CA ALA A 216 12.22 -23.82 -10.23
C ALA A 216 11.28 -22.67 -10.67
N SER A 217 10.25 -22.95 -11.46
CA SER A 217 9.28 -21.94 -11.88
C SER A 217 8.30 -21.55 -10.78
N ILE A 218 7.92 -22.49 -9.91
CA ILE A 218 7.14 -22.18 -8.72
C ILE A 218 7.95 -21.28 -7.77
N LEU A 219 9.24 -21.58 -7.58
CA LEU A 219 10.14 -20.76 -6.78
C LEU A 219 10.36 -19.37 -7.40
N GLU A 220 10.54 -19.28 -8.73
CA GLU A 220 10.67 -18.02 -9.45
C GLU A 220 9.38 -17.19 -9.34
N GLN A 221 8.21 -17.81 -9.56
CA GLN A 221 6.92 -17.16 -9.39
C GLN A 221 6.74 -16.64 -7.96
N HIS A 222 7.01 -17.48 -6.95
CA HIS A 222 6.89 -17.07 -5.56
C HIS A 222 7.86 -15.94 -5.21
N THR A 223 9.09 -16.00 -5.73
CA THR A 223 10.08 -14.92 -5.55
C THR A 223 9.60 -13.62 -6.20
N ALA A 224 9.02 -13.70 -7.41
CA ALA A 224 8.47 -12.54 -8.11
C ALA A 224 7.26 -11.94 -7.38
N GLU A 225 6.37 -12.78 -6.84
CA GLU A 225 5.20 -12.35 -6.05
C GLU A 225 5.63 -11.66 -4.75
N LEU A 226 6.60 -12.24 -4.03
CA LEU A 226 7.16 -11.62 -2.82
C LEU A 226 7.86 -10.30 -3.13
N SER A 227 8.63 -10.24 -4.22
CA SER A 227 9.30 -9.01 -4.65
C SER A 227 8.28 -7.92 -5.03
N ALA A 228 7.25 -8.28 -5.80
CA ALA A 228 6.19 -7.35 -6.17
C ALA A 228 5.40 -6.85 -4.95
N ALA A 229 5.14 -7.71 -3.97
CA ALA A 229 4.49 -7.32 -2.71
C ALA A 229 5.37 -6.35 -1.90
N GLN A 230 6.67 -6.64 -1.78
CA GLN A 230 7.61 -5.76 -1.08
C GLN A 230 7.79 -4.41 -1.78
N GLU A 231 7.89 -4.40 -3.11
CA GLU A 231 7.93 -3.17 -3.91
C GLU A 231 6.66 -2.35 -3.75
N TRP A 232 5.49 -3.01 -3.79
CA TRP A 232 4.21 -2.36 -3.54
C TRP A 232 4.13 -1.75 -2.14
N ASP A 233 4.53 -2.49 -1.10
CA ASP A 233 4.53 -1.98 0.27
C ASP A 233 5.48 -0.79 0.42
N ASN A 234 6.67 -0.85 -0.19
CA ASN A 234 7.62 0.26 -0.19
C ASN A 234 7.05 1.50 -0.91
N GLU A 235 6.45 1.32 -2.09
CA GLU A 235 5.85 2.41 -2.87
C GLU A 235 4.61 2.99 -2.17
N TRP A 236 3.77 2.13 -1.61
CA TRP A 236 2.58 2.53 -0.88
C TRP A 236 2.96 3.31 0.38
N ASN A 237 3.91 2.82 1.17
CA ASN A 237 4.34 3.49 2.39
C ASN A 237 5.09 4.80 2.13
N SER A 238 5.82 4.90 1.00
CA SER A 238 6.56 6.13 0.64
C SER A 238 5.69 7.17 -0.07
N GLN A 239 5.07 6.81 -1.20
CA GLN A 239 4.36 7.74 -2.10
C GLN A 239 2.84 7.58 -2.02
N GLY A 240 2.35 6.35 -1.83
CA GLY A 240 0.92 6.04 -1.77
C GLY A 240 0.21 6.73 -0.60
N LEU A 241 0.72 6.59 0.62
CA LEU A 241 0.18 7.22 1.83
C LEU A 241 0.18 8.76 1.74
N LEU A 242 1.18 9.35 1.07
CA LEU A 242 1.26 10.79 0.86
C LEU A 242 0.26 11.29 -0.20
N SER A 243 -0.17 10.42 -1.11
CA SER A 243 -1.09 10.78 -2.20
C SER A 243 -2.52 11.06 -1.74
N ARG A 244 -2.88 10.66 -0.50
CA ARG A 244 -4.23 10.77 0.09
C ARG A 244 -5.34 10.09 -0.72
N LEU A 245 -4.96 9.16 -1.60
CA LEU A 245 -5.89 8.34 -2.37
C LEU A 245 -6.11 7.01 -1.64
N THR A 246 -7.22 6.34 -1.94
CA THR A 246 -7.35 4.93 -1.58
C THR A 246 -6.35 4.08 -2.37
N PRO A 247 -5.96 2.88 -1.88
CA PRO A 247 -5.06 1.98 -2.61
C PRO A 247 -5.54 1.71 -4.05
N GLN A 248 -6.84 1.52 -4.24
CA GLN A 248 -7.45 1.22 -5.53
C GLN A 248 -7.45 2.43 -6.49
N GLU A 249 -7.69 3.63 -5.96
CA GLU A 249 -7.59 4.88 -6.74
C GLU A 249 -6.14 5.21 -7.13
N TYR A 250 -5.18 4.92 -6.24
CA TYR A 250 -3.77 5.09 -6.53
C TYR A 250 -3.31 4.14 -7.64
N GLN A 251 -3.67 2.85 -7.54
CA GLN A 251 -3.37 1.85 -8.57
C GLN A 251 -3.99 2.20 -9.92
N SER A 252 -5.26 2.59 -9.96
CA SER A 252 -5.93 2.97 -11.21
C SER A 252 -5.31 4.22 -11.86
N ARG A 253 -4.96 5.24 -11.06
CA ARG A 253 -4.24 6.42 -11.56
C ARG A 253 -2.83 6.07 -12.06
N LYS A 254 -2.10 5.21 -11.35
CA LYS A 254 -0.77 4.74 -11.76
C LYS A 254 -0.87 3.97 -13.08
N LEU A 255 -1.80 3.02 -13.19
CA LEU A 255 -2.08 2.28 -14.42
C LEU A 255 -2.41 3.21 -15.59
N THR A 256 -3.24 4.22 -15.36
CA THR A 256 -3.61 5.18 -16.42
C THR A 256 -2.40 6.01 -16.87
N ARG A 257 -1.54 6.44 -15.94
CA ARG A 257 -0.30 7.16 -16.27
C ARG A 257 0.68 6.28 -17.04
N LEU A 258 0.85 5.02 -16.62
CA LEU A 258 1.70 4.05 -17.29
C LEU A 258 1.19 3.76 -18.71
N ARG A 259 -0.11 3.50 -18.88
CA ARG A 259 -0.72 3.30 -20.19
C ARG A 259 -0.49 4.48 -21.13
N LYS A 260 -0.72 5.71 -20.65
CA LYS A 260 -0.43 6.92 -21.44
C LYS A 260 1.04 7.02 -21.83
N ARG A 261 1.96 6.75 -20.89
CA ARG A 261 3.40 6.77 -21.17
C ARG A 261 3.80 5.72 -22.21
N ILE A 262 3.26 4.51 -22.11
CA ILE A 262 3.49 3.43 -23.08
C ILE A 262 2.95 3.83 -24.45
N GLU A 263 1.73 4.38 -24.50
CA GLU A 263 1.09 4.85 -25.73
C GLU A 263 1.89 5.98 -26.41
N GLU A 264 2.38 6.95 -25.63
CA GLU A 264 3.25 8.03 -26.11
C GLU A 264 4.57 7.48 -26.67
N GLN A 265 5.20 6.53 -25.97
CA GLN A 265 6.45 5.92 -26.42
C GLN A 265 6.28 5.05 -27.67
N LEU A 266 5.20 4.28 -27.76
CA LEU A 266 4.87 3.51 -28.96
C LEU A 266 4.58 4.42 -30.17
N ARG A 267 3.88 5.55 -29.95
CA ARG A 267 3.70 6.56 -31.00
C ARG A 267 5.03 7.17 -31.45
N SER A 268 5.92 7.48 -30.50
CA SER A 268 7.24 8.04 -30.81
C SER A 268 8.13 7.06 -31.59
N ALA A 269 8.02 5.76 -31.30
CA ALA A 269 8.75 4.70 -32.02
C ALA A 269 8.16 4.38 -33.40
N ALA A 270 6.86 4.65 -33.61
CA ALA A 270 6.18 4.44 -34.88
C ALA A 270 6.31 5.60 -35.88
N LEU A 271 6.78 6.78 -35.44
CA LEU A 271 7.05 7.91 -36.32
C LEU A 271 8.34 7.69 -37.13
N PRO A 272 8.30 7.77 -38.47
CA PRO A 272 9.52 7.69 -39.28
C PRO A 272 10.45 8.87 -38.95
N SER A 273 11.73 8.57 -38.67
CA SER A 273 12.76 9.62 -38.63
C SER A 273 12.86 10.28 -40.03
N PRO A 274 12.87 11.62 -40.12
CA PRO A 274 12.88 12.34 -41.40
C PRO A 274 14.17 12.14 -42.21
N GLU A 275 15.19 11.46 -41.69
CA GLU A 275 16.46 11.21 -42.39
C GLU A 275 16.48 9.91 -43.22
N SER A 276 15.44 9.06 -43.19
CA SER A 276 15.43 7.77 -43.93
C SER A 276 14.79 7.81 -45.33
N ALA A 277 14.59 8.99 -45.91
CA ALA A 277 13.94 9.14 -47.21
C ALA A 277 14.76 8.64 -48.42
N PHE A 278 16.00 8.19 -48.25
CA PHE A 278 16.80 7.60 -49.33
C PHE A 278 17.07 6.10 -49.11
N GLY A 279 16.55 5.32 -50.06
CA GLY A 279 16.48 3.86 -50.13
C GLY A 279 17.61 3.05 -49.50
N GLY A 280 17.22 2.22 -48.53
CA GLY A 280 17.92 1.01 -48.10
C GLY A 280 16.90 0.03 -47.52
N PRO A 281 17.07 -1.30 -47.67
CA PRO A 281 16.10 -2.26 -47.17
C PRO A 281 15.97 -2.10 -45.65
N ARG A 282 14.70 -2.06 -45.19
CA ARG A 282 14.30 -1.90 -43.80
C ARG A 282 15.15 -2.77 -42.85
N SER A 283 16.18 -2.18 -42.25
CA SER A 283 16.67 -2.66 -40.97
C SER A 283 15.60 -2.26 -39.96
N THR A 284 14.72 -3.20 -39.63
CA THR A 284 13.83 -3.07 -38.48
C THR A 284 14.71 -2.62 -37.32
N SER A 285 14.43 -1.44 -36.74
CA SER A 285 15.03 -1.03 -35.48
C SER A 285 14.98 -2.23 -34.54
N ASP A 286 16.16 -2.68 -34.13
CA ASP A 286 16.32 -3.96 -33.45
C ASP A 286 15.39 -3.95 -32.23
N LEU A 287 14.57 -4.99 -32.07
CA LEU A 287 13.63 -5.11 -30.94
C LEU A 287 14.39 -4.93 -29.60
N GLY A 288 15.69 -5.23 -29.60
CA GLY A 288 16.63 -4.92 -28.52
C GLY A 288 16.70 -3.44 -28.12
N GLU A 289 16.78 -2.49 -29.05
CA GLU A 289 16.80 -1.04 -28.73
C GLU A 289 15.48 -0.57 -28.13
N LEU A 290 14.37 -1.11 -28.62
CA LEU A 290 13.03 -0.78 -28.13
C LEU A 290 12.83 -1.34 -26.71
N LEU A 291 13.29 -2.55 -26.43
CA LEU A 291 13.25 -3.16 -25.09
C LEU A 291 14.23 -2.50 -24.11
N GLN A 292 15.36 -1.96 -24.58
CA GLN A 292 16.31 -1.22 -23.76
C GLN A 292 15.70 0.07 -23.20
N ALA A 293 14.85 0.75 -23.99
CA ALA A 293 14.11 1.93 -23.54
C ALA A 293 13.08 1.62 -22.44
N PHE A 294 12.56 0.39 -22.38
CA PHE A 294 11.70 -0.11 -21.30
C PHE A 294 12.46 -0.52 -20.03
N ARG A 295 13.73 -0.94 -20.17
CA ARG A 295 14.56 -1.43 -19.05
C ARG A 295 15.25 -0.34 -18.22
N ALA A 296 15.25 0.92 -18.66
CA ALA A 296 15.89 2.02 -17.94
C ALA A 296 15.07 2.47 -16.71
N SER A 297 15.05 1.60 -15.70
CA SER A 297 14.76 1.91 -14.30
C SER A 297 16.06 2.34 -13.62
N ALA A 298 16.49 3.58 -13.85
CA ALA A 298 17.47 4.25 -12.99
C ALA A 298 16.94 5.66 -12.69
N PRO A 299 17.08 6.15 -11.45
CA PRO A 299 16.53 7.43 -11.04
C PRO A 299 17.39 8.55 -11.66
N SER A 300 16.95 9.10 -12.79
CA SER A 300 17.48 10.37 -13.24
C SER A 300 16.77 11.50 -12.47
N ASP A 301 17.53 12.20 -11.64
CA ASP A 301 17.16 13.45 -10.95
C ASP A 301 16.91 14.60 -11.95
N HIS A 302 15.88 14.46 -12.78
CA HIS A 302 15.35 15.56 -13.58
C HIS A 302 13.88 15.78 -13.22
N ILE A 303 13.72 16.63 -12.21
CA ILE A 303 12.51 17.41 -11.97
C ILE A 303 12.26 18.22 -13.25
N LEU A 304 11.41 17.71 -14.14
CA LEU A 304 10.95 18.45 -15.30
C LEU A 304 9.83 19.40 -14.87
N THR A 305 10.21 20.68 -14.86
CA THR A 305 9.36 21.85 -14.86
C THR A 305 8.23 21.71 -15.88
N LYS A 306 7.00 21.98 -15.42
CA LYS A 306 5.80 22.02 -16.26
C LYS A 306 5.94 23.12 -17.33
N GLY A 307 6.14 22.71 -18.58
CA GLY A 307 6.07 23.58 -19.76
C GLY A 307 4.67 23.52 -20.37
N THR A 308 3.95 24.63 -20.27
CA THR A 308 2.65 24.89 -20.91
C THR A 308 2.78 24.98 -22.42
N HIS A 309 2.00 24.17 -23.14
CA HIS A 309 1.96 24.07 -24.59
C HIS A 309 1.14 25.25 -25.17
N PHE A 310 1.80 26.35 -25.55
CA PHE A 310 1.17 27.40 -26.36
C PHE A 310 2.22 28.14 -27.19
N THR A 311 2.57 27.59 -28.36
CA THR A 311 3.12 28.31 -29.52
C THR A 311 3.14 27.39 -30.73
N HIS A 312 2.00 27.29 -31.41
CA HIS A 312 1.95 26.77 -32.77
C HIS A 312 2.27 27.92 -33.74
N THR A 313 3.54 28.08 -34.10
CA THR A 313 3.93 28.97 -35.20
C THR A 313 4.69 28.13 -36.23
N GLN A 314 3.95 27.53 -37.16
CA GLN A 314 4.51 26.89 -38.34
C GLN A 314 5.13 27.96 -39.24
N LYS A 315 6.46 27.95 -39.35
CA LYS A 315 7.18 28.63 -40.43
C LYS A 315 7.24 27.67 -41.62
N PHE A 316 6.59 28.02 -42.72
CA PHE A 316 6.74 27.34 -44.00
C PHE A 316 8.07 27.75 -44.64
N THR A 317 9.03 26.84 -44.67
CA THR A 317 10.19 26.91 -45.57
C THR A 317 9.91 26.04 -46.77
N PHE A 318 9.72 26.68 -47.93
CA PHE A 318 9.62 26.02 -49.22
C PHE A 318 11.03 25.62 -49.68
N THR A 319 11.40 24.36 -49.48
CA THR A 319 12.60 23.76 -50.08
C THR A 319 12.25 23.22 -51.46
N GLN A 320 12.78 23.90 -52.47
CA GLN A 320 12.84 23.44 -53.85
C GLN A 320 13.83 22.27 -53.92
N GLU A 321 13.32 21.04 -53.95
CA GLU A 321 14.13 19.86 -54.23
C GLU A 321 13.96 19.41 -55.68
N SER A 322 15.11 19.34 -56.34
CA SER A 322 15.34 18.88 -57.69
C SER A 322 15.97 17.49 -57.60
N ALA A 323 15.29 16.47 -58.14
CA ALA A 323 15.87 15.17 -58.49
C ALA A 323 14.88 14.47 -59.45
N ALA A 324 15.17 14.43 -60.74
CA ALA A 324 16.04 13.46 -61.42
C ALA A 324 15.33 12.12 -61.70
N VAL A 325 14.89 12.04 -62.95
CA VAL A 325 14.37 10.88 -63.70
C VAL A 325 15.47 9.83 -63.92
N THR A 326 15.11 8.55 -63.87
CA THR A 326 15.74 7.44 -64.62
C THR A 326 14.68 6.37 -64.89
N ASN A 327 14.65 5.59 -65.97
CA ASN A 327 15.00 5.74 -67.39
C ASN A 327 14.61 4.38 -68.05
N SER A 328 14.14 4.34 -69.30
CA SER A 328 14.70 3.36 -70.25
C SER A 328 14.36 3.50 -71.77
N ILE A 329 15.35 4.07 -72.51
CA ILE A 329 16.00 3.59 -73.77
C ILE A 329 15.18 3.57 -75.11
N PRO A 330 15.78 3.62 -76.33
CA PRO A 330 16.51 4.72 -77.03
C PRO A 330 16.09 4.92 -78.52
N SER A 331 16.58 6.01 -79.13
CA SER A 331 17.20 6.11 -80.48
C SER A 331 16.71 7.35 -81.23
N ARG A 332 17.54 8.39 -81.39
CA ARG A 332 18.61 8.57 -82.40
C ARG A 332 18.04 9.09 -83.73
N LEU A 333 18.17 10.41 -83.96
CA LEU A 333 18.97 11.03 -85.04
C LEU A 333 18.59 12.52 -85.16
N GLN A 334 19.61 13.35 -85.31
CA GLN A 334 19.64 14.80 -85.15
C GLN A 334 19.14 15.54 -86.41
N SER A 335 18.18 16.45 -86.28
CA SER A 335 17.95 17.61 -87.20
C SER A 335 16.94 18.68 -86.70
N GLU A 336 16.57 18.73 -85.41
CA GLU A 336 15.48 19.61 -84.89
C GLU A 336 15.92 20.74 -83.92
N GLY A 337 17.23 20.94 -83.70
CA GLY A 337 17.75 21.85 -82.67
C GLY A 337 17.37 23.32 -82.84
N ASP A 338 17.45 23.85 -84.06
CA ASP A 338 17.20 25.29 -84.31
C ASP A 338 15.71 25.68 -84.25
N SER A 339 14.80 24.72 -84.44
CA SER A 339 13.35 24.97 -84.36
C SER A 339 12.85 24.96 -82.92
N GLN A 340 13.41 24.09 -82.08
CA GLN A 340 13.09 24.03 -80.65
C GLN A 340 13.59 25.26 -79.90
N GLN A 341 14.73 25.81 -80.28
CA GLN A 341 15.32 26.98 -79.59
C GLN A 341 14.48 28.27 -79.81
N ARG A 342 13.95 28.48 -81.02
CA ARG A 342 13.02 29.59 -81.31
C ARG A 342 11.69 29.43 -80.58
N GLN A 343 11.15 28.21 -80.53
CA GLN A 343 9.94 27.93 -79.75
C GLN A 343 10.16 28.15 -78.25
N GLN A 344 11.34 27.82 -77.72
CA GLN A 344 11.69 28.07 -76.33
C GLN A 344 11.80 29.56 -76.01
N GLU A 345 12.37 30.37 -76.92
CA GLU A 345 12.47 31.83 -76.79
C GLU A 345 11.09 32.51 -76.90
N GLU A 346 10.22 32.06 -77.79
CA GLU A 346 8.82 32.53 -77.89
C GLU A 346 8.02 32.17 -76.63
N LEU A 347 8.18 30.96 -76.09
CA LEU A 347 7.54 30.55 -74.84
C LEU A 347 8.06 31.36 -73.65
N ALA A 348 9.36 31.67 -73.60
CA ALA A 348 9.94 32.52 -72.55
C ALA A 348 9.43 33.96 -72.63
N SER A 349 9.31 34.52 -73.84
CA SER A 349 8.72 35.84 -74.11
C SER A 349 7.25 35.90 -73.67
N LEU A 350 6.45 34.88 -74.05
CA LEU A 350 5.06 34.77 -73.64
C LEU A 350 4.91 34.58 -72.13
N GLN A 351 5.81 33.82 -71.49
CA GLN A 351 5.85 33.70 -70.03
C GLN A 351 6.14 35.04 -69.36
N GLN A 352 7.09 35.81 -69.89
CA GLN A 352 7.41 37.13 -69.36
C GLN A 352 6.25 38.12 -69.53
N GLN A 353 5.55 38.08 -70.67
CA GLN A 353 4.34 38.89 -70.89
C GLN A 353 3.20 38.49 -69.96
N LEU A 354 2.99 37.19 -69.72
CA LEU A 354 2.02 36.69 -68.75
C LEU A 354 2.37 37.12 -67.33
N GLN A 355 3.66 37.10 -66.97
CA GLN A 355 4.12 37.50 -65.65
C GLN A 355 3.96 39.01 -65.43
N GLN A 356 4.19 39.82 -66.47
CA GLN A 356 3.94 41.27 -66.48
C GLN A 356 2.43 41.56 -66.35
N LEU A 357 1.58 40.87 -67.11
CA LEU A 357 0.12 41.00 -67.01
C LEU A 357 -0.40 40.56 -65.64
N CYS A 358 0.15 39.49 -65.06
CA CYS A 358 -0.18 39.06 -63.71
C CYS A 358 0.27 40.09 -62.66
N SER A 359 1.43 40.74 -62.83
CA SER A 359 1.84 41.82 -61.93
C SER A 359 0.95 43.06 -62.07
N ASP A 360 0.53 43.41 -63.28
CA ASP A 360 -0.36 44.56 -63.53
C ASP A 360 -1.77 44.31 -62.96
N VAL A 361 -2.28 43.08 -63.07
CA VAL A 361 -3.54 42.66 -62.42
C VAL A 361 -3.44 42.71 -60.90
N ASN A 362 -2.30 42.33 -60.33
CA ASN A 362 -2.06 42.38 -58.87
C ASN A 362 -1.83 43.81 -58.35
N GLN A 363 -1.46 44.77 -59.20
CA GLN A 363 -1.30 46.18 -58.85
C GLN A 363 -2.61 47.00 -58.94
N LEU A 364 -3.72 46.42 -59.41
CA LEU A 364 -5.03 47.06 -59.41
C LEU A 364 -5.62 47.12 -57.99
N THR A 365 -5.17 48.10 -57.19
CA THR A 365 -5.76 48.52 -55.90
C THR A 365 -7.24 48.91 -55.98
N VAL A 366 -7.77 49.02 -57.21
CA VAL A 366 -9.17 49.32 -57.54
C VAL A 366 -10.13 48.33 -56.90
N LEU A 367 -9.79 47.04 -56.78
CA LEU A 367 -10.69 46.05 -56.17
C LEU A 367 -10.91 46.27 -54.67
N ASP A 368 -9.86 46.62 -53.93
CA ASP A 368 -9.98 46.89 -52.50
C ASP A 368 -10.63 48.25 -52.22
N GLU A 369 -10.36 49.24 -53.06
CA GLU A 369 -11.07 50.53 -53.01
C GLU A 369 -12.57 50.41 -53.37
N LEU A 370 -12.93 49.55 -54.32
CA LEU A 370 -14.32 49.27 -54.67
C LEU A 370 -15.04 48.57 -53.53
N LYS A 371 -14.41 47.56 -52.89
CA LYS A 371 -14.97 46.90 -51.70
C LYS A 371 -15.16 47.86 -50.53
N GLN A 372 -14.19 48.75 -50.27
CA GLN A 372 -14.36 49.77 -49.23
C GLN A 372 -15.48 50.77 -49.56
N ARG A 373 -15.63 51.17 -50.84
CA ARG A 373 -16.75 52.02 -51.27
C ARG A 373 -18.10 51.33 -51.20
N GLU A 374 -18.18 50.04 -51.53
CA GLU A 374 -19.40 49.24 -51.38
C GLU A 374 -19.83 49.12 -49.91
N MET A 375 -18.88 48.79 -49.01
CA MET A 375 -19.12 48.77 -47.57
C MET A 375 -19.60 50.14 -47.07
N GLY A 376 -18.92 51.22 -47.47
CA GLY A 376 -19.30 52.58 -47.09
C GLY A 376 -20.65 53.03 -47.66
N ASN A 377 -21.03 52.57 -48.85
CA ASN A 377 -22.34 52.84 -49.43
C ASN A 377 -23.45 52.04 -48.75
N SER A 378 -23.20 50.77 -48.42
CA SER A 378 -24.13 49.94 -47.65
C SER A 378 -24.41 50.55 -46.27
N GLU A 379 -23.39 50.98 -45.54
CA GLU A 379 -23.59 51.68 -44.26
C GLU A 379 -24.39 52.99 -44.41
N LYS A 380 -24.16 53.75 -45.49
CA LYS A 380 -24.90 54.99 -45.77
C LYS A 380 -26.35 54.70 -46.13
N GLU A 381 -26.59 53.63 -46.87
CA GLU A 381 -27.93 53.18 -47.25
C GLU A 381 -28.70 52.69 -46.03
N GLU A 382 -28.08 51.92 -45.14
CA GLU A 382 -28.67 51.56 -43.85
C GLU A 382 -29.00 52.80 -43.00
N LYS A 383 -28.04 53.74 -42.88
CA LYS A 383 -28.28 55.02 -42.18
C LYS A 383 -29.40 55.82 -42.83
N MET A 384 -29.50 55.82 -44.15
CA MET A 384 -30.58 56.49 -44.88
C MET A 384 -31.92 55.80 -44.65
N GLN A 385 -31.97 54.46 -44.65
CA GLN A 385 -33.17 53.69 -44.34
C GLN A 385 -33.63 53.94 -42.90
N VAL A 386 -32.71 53.99 -41.93
CA VAL A 386 -33.04 54.35 -40.54
C VAL A 386 -33.61 55.76 -40.50
N LYS A 387 -32.93 56.75 -41.10
CA LYS A 387 -33.42 58.14 -41.14
C LYS A 387 -34.77 58.28 -41.82
N LYS A 388 -35.01 57.55 -42.93
CA LYS A 388 -36.29 57.52 -43.63
C LYS A 388 -37.39 56.96 -42.73
N LYS A 389 -37.15 55.81 -42.09
CA LYS A 389 -38.07 55.22 -41.10
C LYS A 389 -38.31 56.17 -39.92
N THR A 390 -37.29 56.89 -39.45
CA THR A 390 -37.46 57.90 -38.40
C THR A 390 -38.36 59.04 -38.86
N ILE A 391 -38.17 59.56 -40.08
CA ILE A 391 -39.01 60.61 -40.65
C ILE A 391 -40.46 60.14 -40.82
N ASP A 392 -40.67 58.90 -41.30
CA ASP A 392 -41.99 58.31 -41.48
C ASP A 392 -42.76 58.16 -40.15
N LEU A 393 -42.04 58.08 -39.02
CA LEU A 393 -42.61 57.95 -37.66
C LEU A 393 -42.84 59.29 -36.94
N LEU A 394 -42.34 60.42 -37.48
CA LEU A 394 -42.52 61.78 -36.91
C LEU A 394 -43.98 62.28 -36.87
N PRO A 395 -44.86 61.97 -37.83
CA PRO A 395 -46.24 62.46 -37.82
C PRO A 395 -47.05 62.03 -36.59
N ASP A 396 -46.66 60.95 -35.92
CA ASP A 396 -47.29 60.42 -34.69
C ASP A 396 -46.27 60.21 -33.56
N ALA A 397 -45.34 61.17 -33.41
CA ALA A 397 -44.18 61.05 -32.53
C ALA A 397 -44.54 60.80 -31.06
N ASP A 398 -45.53 61.50 -30.50
CA ASP A 398 -45.89 61.40 -29.08
C ASP A 398 -46.48 60.02 -28.74
N ASN A 399 -47.39 59.51 -29.58
CA ASN A 399 -47.95 58.16 -29.39
C ASN A 399 -46.90 57.06 -29.60
N ASN A 400 -45.98 57.24 -30.56
CA ASN A 400 -44.88 56.31 -30.78
C ASN A 400 -43.90 56.29 -29.60
N LEU A 401 -43.60 57.46 -29.02
CA LEU A 401 -42.76 57.58 -27.83
C LEU A 401 -43.40 56.88 -26.62
N LEU A 402 -44.70 57.07 -26.39
CA LEU A 402 -45.42 56.39 -25.31
C LEU A 402 -45.42 54.86 -25.48
N LYS A 403 -45.62 54.35 -26.70
CA LYS A 403 -45.54 52.91 -26.99
C LYS A 403 -44.13 52.35 -26.75
N LEU A 404 -43.09 53.10 -27.13
CA LEU A 404 -41.70 52.71 -26.89
C LEU A 404 -41.36 52.73 -25.40
N GLN A 405 -41.79 53.76 -24.66
CA GLN A 405 -41.62 53.81 -23.21
C GLN A 405 -42.32 52.62 -22.53
N ALA A 406 -43.56 52.31 -22.91
CA ALA A 406 -44.28 51.14 -22.39
C ALA A 406 -43.56 49.82 -22.72
N LEU A 407 -43.00 49.68 -23.93
CA LEU A 407 -42.19 48.52 -24.32
C LEU A 407 -40.90 48.41 -23.50
N VAL A 408 -40.21 49.53 -23.29
CA VAL A 408 -38.99 49.59 -22.48
C VAL A 408 -39.30 49.24 -21.03
N GLU A 409 -40.34 49.81 -20.43
CA GLU A 409 -40.77 49.48 -19.07
C GLU A 409 -41.21 48.01 -18.94
N ALA A 410 -41.96 47.49 -19.91
CA ALA A 410 -42.33 46.07 -19.93
C ALA A 410 -41.10 45.17 -20.07
N SER A 411 -40.11 45.56 -20.88
CA SER A 411 -38.85 44.84 -21.02
C SER A 411 -38.02 44.88 -19.74
N ALA A 412 -37.93 46.03 -19.07
CA ALA A 412 -37.22 46.20 -17.81
C ALA A 412 -37.87 45.35 -16.70
N LYS A 413 -39.20 45.38 -16.60
CA LYS A 413 -39.97 44.52 -15.68
C LYS A 413 -39.72 43.03 -15.96
N ARG A 414 -39.66 42.61 -17.24
CA ARG A 414 -39.31 41.23 -17.60
C ARG A 414 -37.90 40.85 -17.17
N VAL A 415 -36.91 41.73 -17.37
CA VAL A 415 -35.52 41.48 -16.96
C VAL A 415 -35.41 41.35 -15.44
N VAL A 416 -36.07 42.22 -14.67
CA VAL A 416 -36.08 42.12 -13.20
C VAL A 416 -36.74 40.83 -12.74
N ASN A 417 -37.87 40.44 -13.34
CA ASN A 417 -38.52 39.17 -13.02
C ASN A 417 -37.63 37.97 -13.32
N LEU A 418 -36.94 37.95 -14.47
CA LEU A 418 -35.98 36.89 -14.81
C LEU A 418 -34.79 36.86 -13.84
N ALA A 419 -34.26 38.02 -13.44
CA ALA A 419 -33.21 38.09 -12.42
C ALA A 419 -33.69 37.53 -11.07
N SER A 420 -34.92 37.82 -10.66
CA SER A 420 -35.49 37.27 -9.42
C SER A 420 -35.69 35.74 -9.49
N GLN A 421 -36.10 35.21 -10.65
CA GLN A 421 -36.23 33.77 -10.86
C GLN A 421 -34.85 33.09 -10.87
N TRP A 422 -33.88 33.71 -11.53
CA TRP A 422 -32.49 33.24 -11.53
C TRP A 422 -31.91 33.22 -10.11
N GLU A 423 -32.12 34.26 -9.31
CA GLU A 423 -31.58 34.33 -7.95
C GLU A 423 -32.18 33.25 -7.04
N LYS A 424 -33.48 32.94 -7.21
CA LYS A 424 -34.14 31.81 -6.51
C LYS A 424 -33.48 30.46 -6.77
N HIS A 425 -32.87 30.26 -7.94
CA HIS A 425 -32.14 29.03 -8.27
C HIS A 425 -30.64 29.12 -7.95
N ARG A 426 -30.02 30.29 -8.15
CA ARG A 426 -28.59 30.51 -7.92
C ARG A 426 -28.24 30.43 -6.44
N ALA A 427 -29.01 31.06 -5.56
CA ALA A 427 -28.75 31.08 -4.12
C ALA A 427 -28.64 29.67 -3.51
N PRO A 428 -29.62 28.75 -3.68
CA PRO A 428 -29.53 27.41 -3.12
C PRO A 428 -28.37 26.59 -3.72
N LEU A 429 -28.05 26.76 -5.00
CA LEU A 429 -26.89 26.11 -5.63
C LEU A 429 -25.55 26.57 -5.03
N ILE A 430 -25.44 27.88 -4.72
CA ILE A 430 -24.24 28.41 -4.05
C ILE A 430 -24.12 27.86 -2.63
N ASP A 431 -25.23 27.80 -1.90
CA ASP A 431 -25.23 27.26 -0.53
C ASP A 431 -24.94 25.75 -0.51
N GLU A 432 -25.47 25.00 -1.47
CA GLU A 432 -25.13 23.58 -1.66
C GLU A 432 -23.66 23.40 -2.02
N HIS A 433 -23.13 24.22 -2.93
CA HIS A 433 -21.71 24.20 -3.26
C HIS A 433 -20.82 24.51 -2.03
N ARG A 434 -21.21 25.49 -1.22
CA ARG A 434 -20.50 25.81 0.04
C ARG A 434 -20.55 24.64 1.02
N ARG A 435 -21.72 24.04 1.22
CA ARG A 435 -21.92 22.87 2.07
C ARG A 435 -21.07 21.68 1.60
N LEU A 436 -21.09 21.38 0.30
CA LEU A 436 -20.28 20.30 -0.27
C LEU A 436 -18.78 20.56 -0.10
N LYS A 437 -18.34 21.80 -0.27
CA LYS A 437 -16.95 22.20 -0.04
C LYS A 437 -16.53 22.01 1.42
N GLU A 438 -17.40 22.35 2.36
CA GLU A 438 -17.16 22.13 3.79
C GLU A 438 -17.10 20.64 4.15
N ILE A 439 -18.02 19.83 3.61
CA ILE A 439 -18.00 18.36 3.78
C ILE A 439 -16.69 17.77 3.25
N CYS A 440 -16.24 18.17 2.07
CA CYS A 440 -14.97 17.73 1.50
C CYS A 440 -13.79 18.13 2.41
N SER A 441 -13.75 19.37 2.89
CA SER A 441 -12.70 19.85 3.79
C SER A 441 -12.68 19.06 5.11
N ASN A 442 -13.84 18.77 5.68
CA ASN A 442 -13.95 18.00 6.92
C ASN A 442 -13.48 16.55 6.72
N ARG A 443 -13.87 15.92 5.60
CA ARG A 443 -13.40 14.58 5.24
C ARG A 443 -11.89 14.55 5.04
N ASP A 444 -11.31 15.57 4.42
CA ASP A 444 -9.86 15.67 4.22
C ASP A 444 -9.13 15.80 5.56
N LEU A 445 -9.66 16.61 6.48
CA LEU A 445 -9.11 16.76 7.83
C LEU A 445 -9.20 15.46 8.64
N GLU A 446 -10.34 14.77 8.58
CA GLU A 446 -10.53 13.47 9.23
C GLU A 446 -9.59 12.40 8.65
N SER A 447 -9.44 12.36 7.32
CA SER A 447 -8.50 11.46 6.66
C SER A 447 -7.05 11.74 7.09
N SER A 448 -6.67 13.01 7.22
CA SER A 448 -5.35 13.41 7.69
C SER A 448 -5.10 13.00 9.14
N ARG A 449 -6.12 13.11 10.01
CA ARG A 449 -6.04 12.63 11.39
C ARG A 449 -5.85 11.11 11.42
N LYS A 450 -6.67 10.35 10.69
CA LYS A 450 -6.55 8.89 10.58
C LYS A 450 -5.17 8.46 10.05
N LEU A 451 -4.63 9.15 9.05
CA LEU A 451 -3.29 8.89 8.53
C LEU A 451 -2.19 9.16 9.57
N SER A 452 -2.33 10.21 10.38
CA SER A 452 -1.41 10.51 11.48
C SER A 452 -1.45 9.43 12.57
N GLU A 453 -2.65 8.93 12.90
CA GLU A 453 -2.84 7.84 13.85
C GLU A 453 -2.22 6.53 13.32
N ILE A 454 -2.44 6.18 12.05
CA ILE A 454 -1.83 5.02 11.41
C ILE A 454 -0.30 5.10 11.46
N LYS A 455 0.29 6.27 11.14
CA LYS A 455 1.74 6.48 11.25
C LYS A 455 2.25 6.26 12.68
N SER A 456 1.56 6.82 13.67
CA SER A 456 1.92 6.61 15.08
C SER A 456 1.84 5.14 15.49
N LEU A 457 0.82 4.41 15.02
CA LEU A 457 0.69 2.98 15.29
C LEU A 457 1.79 2.17 14.61
N HIS A 458 2.15 2.47 13.37
CA HIS A 458 3.28 1.83 12.69
C HIS A 458 4.60 2.06 13.42
N ASP A 459 4.86 3.28 13.90
CA ASP A 459 6.04 3.57 14.70
C ASP A 459 6.07 2.77 16.01
N LYS A 460 4.93 2.67 16.70
CA LYS A 460 4.80 1.85 17.92
C LYS A 460 5.02 0.36 17.65
N ILE A 461 4.47 -0.16 16.55
CA ILE A 461 4.68 -1.55 16.12
C ILE A 461 6.17 -1.77 15.88
N ARG A 462 6.82 -0.91 15.09
CA ARG A 462 8.26 -1.02 14.81
C ARG A 462 9.11 -1.03 16.08
N VAL A 463 8.86 -0.10 17.00
CA VAL A 463 9.59 -0.05 18.29
C VAL A 463 9.34 -1.30 19.11
N SER A 464 8.09 -1.75 19.22
CA SER A 464 7.75 -2.98 19.96
C SER A 464 8.38 -4.23 19.33
N THR A 465 8.44 -4.32 18.00
CA THR A 465 9.08 -5.44 17.30
C THR A 465 10.59 -5.46 17.56
N GLU A 466 11.24 -4.31 17.53
CA GLU A 466 12.67 -4.19 17.84
C GLU A 466 12.98 -4.53 19.30
N GLU A 467 12.14 -4.07 20.24
CA GLU A 467 12.25 -4.44 21.66
C GLU A 467 12.03 -5.93 21.88
N ALA A 468 11.06 -6.54 21.20
CA ALA A 468 10.83 -7.98 21.28
C ALA A 468 12.05 -8.76 20.76
N ARG A 469 12.60 -8.35 19.61
CA ARG A 469 13.81 -8.94 19.04
C ARG A 469 15.00 -8.86 19.99
N LYS A 470 15.26 -7.68 20.57
CA LYS A 470 16.33 -7.49 21.57
C LYS A 470 16.13 -8.38 22.80
N LYS A 471 14.91 -8.47 23.31
CA LYS A 471 14.58 -9.35 24.44
C LYS A 471 14.76 -10.82 24.10
N GLU A 472 14.44 -11.22 22.88
CA GLU A 472 14.64 -12.59 22.41
C GLU A 472 16.12 -12.95 22.25
N GLU A 473 16.94 -12.01 21.75
CA GLU A 473 18.40 -12.16 21.71
C GLU A 473 18.99 -12.29 23.14
N MET A 474 18.58 -11.41 24.06
CA MET A 474 18.98 -11.50 25.48
C MET A 474 18.50 -12.81 26.12
N TYR A 475 17.30 -13.27 25.81
CA TYR A 475 16.78 -14.54 26.30
C TYR A 475 17.64 -15.71 25.83
N LYS A 476 18.01 -15.75 24.54
CA LYS A 476 18.91 -16.77 23.99
C LYS A 476 20.26 -16.77 24.72
N GLN A 477 20.84 -15.60 24.95
CA GLN A 477 22.09 -15.46 25.72
C GLN A 477 21.93 -16.01 27.15
N LEU A 478 20.88 -15.60 27.87
CA LEU A 478 20.63 -16.06 29.24
C LEU A 478 20.37 -17.56 29.34
N VAL A 479 19.70 -18.16 28.35
CA VAL A 479 19.51 -19.61 28.28
C VAL A 479 20.86 -20.31 28.12
N THR A 480 21.73 -19.84 27.22
CA THR A 480 23.07 -20.43 27.06
C THR A 480 23.93 -20.26 28.32
N GLU A 481 23.84 -19.13 29.02
CA GLU A 481 24.53 -18.93 30.30
C GLU A 481 24.00 -19.86 31.39
N LEU A 482 22.68 -20.08 31.43
CA LEU A 482 22.05 -20.98 32.39
C LEU A 482 22.47 -22.43 32.16
N GLU A 483 22.54 -22.88 30.90
CA GLU A 483 23.06 -24.21 30.54
C GLU A 483 24.53 -24.41 30.95
N ASN A 484 25.31 -23.33 30.97
CA ASN A 484 26.73 -23.35 31.36
C ASN A 484 26.95 -23.23 32.88
N LEU A 485 25.92 -22.92 33.68
CA LEU A 485 26.06 -22.73 35.12
C LEU A 485 25.99 -24.07 35.89
N PRO A 486 26.72 -24.21 37.02
CA PRO A 486 26.61 -25.38 37.89
C PRO A 486 25.19 -25.52 38.44
N GLN A 487 24.60 -26.71 38.34
CA GLN A 487 23.20 -26.98 38.67
C GLN A 487 22.97 -27.29 40.16
N ASP A 488 23.89 -26.82 41.03
CA ASP A 488 23.94 -27.18 42.45
C ASP A 488 22.89 -26.45 43.30
N VAL A 489 22.39 -25.30 42.83
CA VAL A 489 21.40 -24.49 43.54
C VAL A 489 20.05 -24.57 42.85
N SER A 490 19.05 -25.08 43.55
CA SER A 490 17.70 -25.21 43.01
C SER A 490 17.07 -23.85 42.68
N ARG A 491 16.30 -23.79 41.58
CA ARG A 491 15.49 -22.61 41.21
C ARG A 491 14.65 -22.06 42.36
N SER A 492 14.18 -22.93 43.26
CA SER A 492 13.41 -22.56 44.45
C SER A 492 14.21 -21.64 45.39
N ALA A 493 15.50 -21.90 45.59
CA ALA A 493 16.36 -21.08 46.45
C ALA A 493 16.54 -19.67 45.89
N TYR A 494 16.78 -19.53 44.58
CA TYR A 494 16.82 -18.22 43.92
C TYR A 494 15.47 -17.50 43.99
N THR A 495 14.37 -18.22 43.78
CA THR A 495 13.02 -17.65 43.84
C THR A 495 12.70 -17.14 45.24
N GLN A 496 13.02 -17.91 46.28
CA GLN A 496 12.86 -17.49 47.67
C GLN A 496 13.70 -16.25 47.98
N ARG A 497 14.98 -16.24 47.61
CA ARG A 497 15.85 -15.08 47.81
C ARG A 497 15.36 -13.83 47.08
N ILE A 498 14.84 -13.97 45.86
CA ILE A 498 14.23 -12.85 45.12
C ILE A 498 12.98 -12.35 45.84
N LEU A 499 12.11 -13.25 46.31
CA LEU A 499 10.91 -12.86 47.07
C LEU A 499 11.25 -12.15 48.38
N GLU A 500 12.30 -12.59 49.07
CA GLU A 500 12.83 -11.91 50.26
C GLU A 500 13.34 -10.50 49.92
N ILE A 501 14.14 -10.35 48.86
CA ILE A 501 14.59 -9.05 48.38
C ILE A 501 13.40 -8.15 48.02
N VAL A 502 12.39 -8.67 47.31
CA VAL A 502 11.18 -7.92 46.97
C VAL A 502 10.41 -7.50 48.23
N SER A 503 10.30 -8.38 49.22
CA SER A 503 9.67 -8.05 50.50
C SER A 503 10.45 -6.96 51.23
N ASN A 504 11.78 -7.00 51.21
CA ASN A 504 12.62 -5.97 51.82
C ASN A 504 12.49 -4.63 51.10
N ILE A 505 12.47 -4.62 49.76
CA ILE A 505 12.23 -3.40 48.97
C ILE A 505 10.86 -2.80 49.28
N LYS A 506 9.82 -3.62 49.46
CA LYS A 506 8.49 -3.13 49.87
C LYS A 506 8.53 -2.44 51.22
N LYS A 507 9.15 -3.08 52.23
CA LYS A 507 9.34 -2.48 53.57
C LYS A 507 10.12 -1.17 53.48
N GLN A 508 11.21 -1.13 52.72
CA GLN A 508 11.99 0.10 52.51
C GLN A 508 11.14 1.21 51.86
N LYS A 509 10.29 0.90 50.88
CA LYS A 509 9.39 1.90 50.28
C LYS A 509 8.37 2.45 51.28
N GLU A 510 7.83 1.60 52.14
CA GLU A 510 6.92 2.03 53.21
C GLU A 510 7.63 2.95 54.20
N GLU A 511 8.84 2.59 54.63
CA GLU A 511 9.68 3.42 55.50
C GLU A 511 10.07 4.75 54.85
N ILE A 512 10.47 4.76 53.58
CA ILE A 512 10.74 6.00 52.82
C ILE A 512 9.49 6.87 52.77
N THR A 513 8.32 6.28 52.51
CA THR A 513 7.06 7.03 52.46
C THR A 513 6.73 7.66 53.81
N LYS A 514 7.00 6.93 54.91
CA LYS A 514 6.88 7.45 56.27
C LYS A 514 7.85 8.63 56.50
N ILE A 515 9.13 8.46 56.20
CA ILE A 515 10.15 9.52 56.32
C ILE A 515 9.76 10.76 55.51
N LEU A 516 9.22 10.59 54.30
CA LEU A 516 8.73 11.70 53.48
C LEU A 516 7.52 12.41 54.08
N SER A 517 6.62 11.67 54.73
CA SER A 517 5.50 12.27 55.48
C SER A 517 6.01 13.09 56.65
N ASP A 518 6.88 12.51 57.47
CA ASP A 518 7.47 13.16 58.65
C ASP A 518 8.28 14.41 58.23
N THR A 519 9.03 14.34 57.12
CA THR A 519 9.76 15.49 56.55
C THR A 519 8.81 16.61 56.09
N LYS A 520 7.68 16.26 55.47
CA LYS A 520 6.66 17.25 55.08
C LYS A 520 5.98 17.88 56.29
N GLU A 521 5.76 17.12 57.35
CA GLU A 521 5.21 17.63 58.61
C GLU A 521 6.18 18.60 59.28
N LEU A 522 7.45 18.21 59.44
CA LEU A 522 8.51 19.08 59.94
C LEU A 522 8.64 20.37 59.11
N GLN A 523 8.60 20.28 57.78
CA GLN A 523 8.65 21.48 56.94
C GLN A 523 7.44 22.41 57.16
N LYS A 524 6.25 21.86 57.39
CA LYS A 524 5.06 22.66 57.72
C LYS A 524 5.20 23.32 59.09
N GLU A 525 5.73 22.61 60.08
CA GLU A 525 5.99 23.16 61.41
C GLU A 525 7.02 24.29 61.37
N ILE A 526 8.14 24.10 60.65
CA ILE A 526 9.15 25.14 60.41
C ILE A 526 8.49 26.37 59.78
N ASN A 527 7.78 26.20 58.66
CA ASN A 527 7.11 27.33 57.99
C ASN A 527 6.06 28.02 58.88
N SER A 528 5.33 27.25 59.69
CA SER A 528 4.35 27.79 60.64
C SER A 528 5.00 28.62 61.73
N LEU A 529 6.12 28.14 62.29
CA LEU A 529 6.89 28.82 63.33
C LEU A 529 7.59 30.07 62.78
N THR A 530 8.24 29.99 61.62
CA THR A 530 8.84 31.14 60.93
C THR A 530 7.78 32.21 60.67
N GLY A 531 6.63 31.83 60.10
CA GLY A 531 5.55 32.79 59.85
C GLY A 531 4.90 33.34 61.12
N LYS A 532 4.93 32.61 62.25
CA LYS A 532 4.50 33.14 63.57
C LYS A 532 5.53 34.15 64.09
N LEU A 533 6.83 33.84 64.00
CA LEU A 533 7.91 34.74 64.38
C LEU A 533 7.82 36.07 63.65
N ASP A 534 7.71 36.05 62.32
CA ASP A 534 7.64 37.27 61.49
C ASP A 534 6.43 38.15 61.84
N ARG A 535 5.24 37.54 61.99
CA ARG A 535 4.01 38.27 62.35
C ARG A 535 4.09 38.87 63.75
N THR A 536 4.59 38.09 64.72
CA THR A 536 4.75 38.57 66.11
C THR A 536 5.80 39.68 66.16
N PHE A 537 6.90 39.57 65.42
CA PHE A 537 7.90 40.61 65.33
C PHE A 537 7.34 41.89 64.70
N ALA A 538 6.66 41.80 63.55
CA ALA A 538 6.08 42.97 62.87
C ALA A 538 5.10 43.76 63.74
N VAL A 539 4.21 43.07 64.47
CA VAL A 539 3.28 43.73 65.41
C VAL A 539 4.03 44.37 66.57
N THR A 540 5.03 43.67 67.13
CA THR A 540 5.83 44.19 68.25
C THR A 540 6.64 45.41 67.83
N ASP A 541 7.28 45.34 66.66
CA ASP A 541 8.06 46.41 66.05
C ASP A 541 7.20 47.66 65.82
N GLU A 542 6.02 47.50 65.22
CA GLU A 542 5.10 48.62 64.97
C GLU A 542 4.62 49.29 66.27
N LEU A 543 4.23 48.50 67.28
CA LEU A 543 3.75 49.02 68.56
C LEU A 543 4.85 49.78 69.31
N ILE A 544 6.04 49.19 69.43
CA ILE A 544 7.15 49.83 70.14
C ILE A 544 7.66 51.05 69.36
N PHE A 545 7.66 51.02 68.02
CA PHE A 545 8.04 52.16 67.19
C PHE A 545 7.10 53.36 67.36
N LYS A 546 5.78 53.13 67.47
CA LYS A 546 4.79 54.19 67.72
C LYS A 546 5.06 54.91 69.04
N ASP A 547 5.38 54.18 70.09
CA ASP A 547 5.61 54.73 71.42
C ASP A 547 7.03 55.31 71.61
N ALA A 548 8.02 54.79 70.88
CA ALA A 548 9.41 55.29 70.83
C ALA A 548 9.53 56.73 70.29
N LYS A 549 8.50 57.24 69.59
CA LYS A 549 8.43 58.64 69.17
C LYS A 549 8.17 59.59 70.34
N LYS A 550 7.52 59.11 71.41
CA LYS A 550 7.06 59.93 72.54
C LYS A 550 7.97 59.85 73.75
N ASP A 551 8.61 58.70 73.98
CA ASP A 551 9.41 58.42 75.18
C ASP A 551 10.81 57.90 74.84
N GLU A 552 11.84 58.49 75.45
CA GLU A 552 13.25 58.12 75.28
C GLU A 552 13.56 56.73 75.84
N SER A 553 12.87 56.30 76.90
CA SER A 553 13.03 54.96 77.47
C SER A 553 12.53 53.86 76.51
N VAL A 554 11.41 54.11 75.82
CA VAL A 554 10.85 53.23 74.80
C VAL A 554 11.73 53.21 73.55
N ARG A 555 12.37 54.33 73.21
CA ARG A 555 13.37 54.39 72.13
C ARG A 555 14.58 53.49 72.37
N LYS A 556 15.07 53.41 73.61
CA LYS A 556 16.13 52.44 73.97
C LYS A 556 15.62 51.01 73.85
N SER A 557 14.40 50.75 74.29
CA SER A 557 13.74 49.43 74.19
C SER A 557 13.56 48.99 72.73
N TYR A 558 13.20 49.90 71.81
CA TYR A 558 13.15 49.65 70.38
C TYR A 558 14.51 49.22 69.80
N LYS A 559 15.59 49.92 70.18
CA LYS A 559 16.95 49.54 69.75
C LYS A 559 17.33 48.15 70.25
N TYR A 560 16.96 47.79 71.48
CA TYR A 560 17.19 46.44 72.00
C TYR A 560 16.35 45.38 71.29
N LEU A 561 15.10 45.68 70.92
CA LEU A 561 14.26 44.77 70.13
C LEU A 561 14.86 44.50 68.74
N ALA A 562 15.28 45.56 68.04
CA ALA A 562 15.90 45.44 66.72
C ALA A 562 17.21 44.63 66.79
N ALA A 563 18.06 44.92 67.77
CA ALA A 563 19.29 44.18 68.00
C ALA A 563 19.03 42.70 68.38
N LEU A 564 17.99 42.43 69.17
CA LEU A 564 17.60 41.05 69.51
C LEU A 564 17.18 40.27 68.26
N HIS A 565 16.33 40.86 67.41
CA HIS A 565 15.88 40.22 66.18
C HIS A 565 17.04 39.98 65.20
N GLU A 566 17.95 40.95 65.06
CA GLU A 566 19.16 40.78 64.24
C GLU A 566 20.04 39.64 64.76
N ASN A 567 20.31 39.59 66.07
CA ASN A 567 21.09 38.52 66.70
C ASN A 567 20.41 37.14 66.55
N CYS A 568 19.09 37.07 66.71
CA CYS A 568 18.34 35.83 66.51
C CYS A 568 18.39 35.37 65.05
N ASN A 569 18.31 36.27 64.08
CA ASN A 569 18.44 35.93 62.66
C ASN A 569 19.86 35.45 62.33
N GLN A 570 20.90 36.08 62.88
CA GLN A 570 22.28 35.61 62.75
C GLN A 570 22.46 34.21 63.36
N LEU A 571 21.81 33.93 64.50
CA LEU A 571 21.82 32.61 65.12
C LEU A 571 21.13 31.55 64.24
N ILE A 572 19.96 31.87 63.67
CA ILE A 572 19.26 30.98 62.74
C ILE A 572 20.16 30.66 61.55
N GLN A 573 20.75 31.68 60.92
CA GLN A 573 21.67 31.49 59.79
C GLN A 573 22.87 30.61 60.17
N THR A 574 23.47 30.84 61.34
CA THR A 574 24.61 30.03 61.80
C THR A 574 24.23 28.57 62.01
N ILE A 575 23.01 28.30 62.51
CA ILE A 575 22.51 26.93 62.67
C ILE A 575 22.27 26.27 61.31
N GLU A 576 21.70 27.00 60.34
CA GLU A 576 21.49 26.52 58.97
C GLU A 576 22.83 26.20 58.27
N ASP A 577 23.81 27.10 58.38
CA ASP A 577 25.16 26.94 57.84
C ASP A 577 25.91 25.79 58.52
N THR A 578 25.74 25.61 59.83
CA THR A 578 26.28 24.43 60.52
C THR A 578 25.65 23.14 59.97
N GLY A 579 24.34 23.16 59.68
CA GLY A 579 23.64 22.04 59.09
C GLY A 579 24.06 21.72 57.66
N THR A 580 24.44 22.71 56.85
CA THR A 580 25.00 22.49 55.50
C THR A 580 26.39 21.88 55.59
N ILE A 581 27.26 22.44 56.42
CA ILE A 581 28.63 21.95 56.63
C ILE A 581 28.61 20.50 57.15
N LEU A 582 27.74 20.16 58.11
CA LEU A 582 27.62 18.79 58.61
C LEU A 582 27.20 17.78 57.52
N ARG A 583 26.34 18.19 56.59
CA ARG A 583 25.97 17.35 55.44
C ARG A 583 27.15 17.17 54.49
N GLU A 584 27.87 18.24 54.16
CA GLU A 584 29.07 18.18 53.33
C GLU A 584 30.17 17.32 53.95
N ILE A 585 30.39 17.41 55.26
CA ILE A 585 31.33 16.54 55.99
C ILE A 585 30.93 15.08 55.80
N ARG A 586 29.65 14.75 55.98
CA ARG A 586 29.19 13.37 55.85
C ARG A 586 29.33 12.84 54.42
N ASP A 587 29.02 13.67 53.42
CA ASP A 587 29.17 13.30 52.01
C ASP A 587 30.65 13.06 51.65
N LEU A 588 31.57 13.86 52.20
CA LEU A 588 33.01 13.66 52.05
C LEU A 588 33.49 12.39 52.77
N GLU A 589 32.97 12.12 53.96
CA GLU A 589 33.25 10.87 54.69
C GLU A 589 32.81 9.63 53.89
N GLU A 590 31.62 9.67 53.29
CA GLU A 590 31.10 8.58 52.44
C GLU A 590 31.97 8.39 51.17
N GLN A 591 32.44 9.49 50.56
CA GLN A 591 33.39 9.42 49.44
C GLN A 591 34.72 8.79 49.86
N ILE A 592 35.26 9.16 51.02
CA ILE A 592 36.48 8.56 51.57
C ILE A 592 36.29 7.06 51.80
N GLU A 593 35.15 6.65 52.38
CA GLU A 593 34.87 5.24 52.65
C GLU A 593 34.72 4.44 51.34
N THR A 594 34.08 5.03 50.33
CA THR A 594 33.95 4.43 49.00
C THR A 594 35.31 4.24 48.32
N GLU A 595 36.16 5.26 48.33
CA GLU A 595 37.52 5.18 47.76
C GLU A 595 38.42 4.20 48.52
N ASN A 596 38.31 4.13 49.84
CA ASN A 596 38.99 3.12 50.65
C ASN A 596 38.49 1.69 50.30
N GLY A 597 37.19 1.52 50.07
CA GLY A 597 36.58 0.25 49.65
C GLY A 597 37.08 -0.25 48.29
N ASN A 598 37.45 0.66 47.38
CA ASN A 598 37.91 0.33 46.04
C ASN A 598 39.31 -0.33 46.00
N LYS A 599 40.02 -0.42 47.14
CA LYS A 599 41.37 -1.03 47.26
C LYS A 599 42.34 -0.53 46.18
N THR A 600 42.19 0.71 45.73
CA THR A 600 42.98 1.34 44.66
C THR A 600 44.47 1.29 44.96
N VAL A 601 44.86 1.56 46.21
CA VAL A 601 46.26 1.46 46.67
C VAL A 601 46.80 0.03 46.52
N ALA A 602 46.07 -0.98 47.02
CA ALA A 602 46.50 -2.38 46.91
C ALA A 602 46.55 -2.88 45.45
N ASN A 603 45.65 -2.37 44.60
CA ASN A 603 45.66 -2.68 43.17
C ASN A 603 46.86 -2.03 42.45
N LEU A 604 47.19 -0.78 42.80
CA LEU A 604 48.37 -0.10 42.26
C LEU A 604 49.68 -0.76 42.73
N GLU A 605 49.75 -1.21 43.98
CA GLU A 605 50.88 -2.00 44.49
C GLU A 605 51.06 -3.31 43.73
N ARG A 606 49.97 -4.05 43.48
CA ARG A 606 50.01 -5.27 42.67
C ARG A 606 50.51 -4.99 41.24
N ILE A 607 50.00 -3.96 40.58
CA ILE A 607 50.43 -3.57 39.23
C ILE A 607 51.92 -3.19 39.21
N LEU A 608 52.39 -2.49 40.25
CA LEU A 608 53.81 -2.13 40.37
C LEU A 608 54.71 -3.35 40.54
N ASP A 609 54.27 -4.34 41.31
CA ASP A 609 55.03 -5.57 41.51
C ASP A 609 55.03 -6.45 40.23
N ASP A 610 53.91 -6.55 39.53
CA ASP A 610 53.84 -7.21 38.22
C ASP A 610 54.75 -6.52 37.20
N TYR A 611 54.75 -5.19 37.17
CA TYR A 611 55.65 -4.41 36.31
C TYR A 611 57.13 -4.68 36.62
N LYS A 612 57.51 -4.76 37.91
CA LYS A 612 58.89 -5.11 38.31
C LYS A 612 59.25 -6.52 37.85
N ALA A 613 58.34 -7.48 37.98
CA ALA A 613 58.55 -8.87 37.55
C ALA A 613 58.79 -8.95 36.03
N ILE A 614 57.93 -8.30 35.23
CA ILE A 614 58.08 -8.22 33.77
C ILE A 614 59.42 -7.57 33.39
N ARG A 615 59.83 -6.51 34.09
CA ARG A 615 61.11 -5.84 33.83
C ARG A 615 62.31 -6.75 34.14
N GLN A 616 62.24 -7.53 35.22
CA GLN A 616 63.26 -8.51 35.57
C GLN A 616 63.32 -9.63 34.52
N GLU A 617 62.18 -10.18 34.11
CA GLU A 617 62.10 -11.22 33.07
C GLU A 617 62.66 -10.72 31.73
N ASN A 618 62.26 -9.53 31.28
CA ASN A 618 62.78 -8.90 30.07
C ASN A 618 64.30 -8.67 30.16
N SER A 619 64.82 -8.29 31.32
CA SER A 619 66.27 -8.13 31.51
C SER A 619 67.02 -9.46 31.42
N ALA A 620 66.44 -10.54 31.96
CA ALA A 620 66.99 -11.89 31.89
C ALA A 620 66.93 -12.45 30.46
N LEU A 621 65.84 -12.21 29.73
CA LEU A 621 65.72 -12.55 28.31
C LEU A 621 66.74 -11.79 27.47
N ALA A 622 66.91 -10.47 27.69
CA ALA A 622 67.91 -9.66 27.00
C ALA A 622 69.36 -10.06 27.33
N ALA A 623 69.61 -10.66 28.50
CA ALA A 623 70.91 -11.26 28.82
C ALA A 623 71.12 -12.56 28.04
N LYS A 624 70.13 -13.46 28.02
CA LYS A 624 70.18 -14.72 27.25
C LYS A 624 70.35 -14.49 25.74
N VAL A 625 69.71 -13.47 25.18
CA VAL A 625 69.86 -13.10 23.76
C VAL A 625 71.25 -12.52 23.45
N ARG A 626 72.00 -12.03 24.45
CA ARG A 626 73.38 -11.56 24.28
C ARG A 626 74.43 -12.67 24.45
N GLU A 627 74.08 -13.77 25.09
CA GLU A 627 74.98 -14.91 25.34
C GLU A 627 74.85 -16.02 24.27
N GLY A 628 73.79 -16.03 23.46
CA GLY A 628 73.67 -16.82 22.24
C GLY A 628 73.99 -15.98 21.00
#